data_AF-A0A9E2PZ36-F1
#
_entry.id   AF-A0A9E2PZ36-F1
#
_cell.length_a   1.000
_cell.length_b   1.000
_cell.length_c   1.000
_cell.angle_alpha   90.00
_cell.angle_beta   90.00
_cell.angle_gamma   90.00
#
_symmetry.space_group_name_H-M   'P 1'
#
loop_
_entity.id
_entity.type
_entity.pdbx_description
1 polymer ?
#
loop_
_entity_poly.entity_id
_entity_poly.type
_entity_poly.pdbx_seq_one_letter_code
_entity_poly.pdbx_strand_id
1 'polypeptide(L)'
;MPKKTISVTRPYTLEKYMKTQTKLKISDNVLEDLIHTLDDLVTKITKTSEKFAGKEKRKTIMPQDLEKSIEEILRKGPLTVDELLQKIEPLTIVELSQLAKKIKKRADELLKPSQKRTK
;
A
#
# COMPACT_ATOMS: atom_id res chain seq x y z
N MET A 1 -16.14 5.12 29.15
CA MET A 1 -15.45 6.41 28.90
C MET A 1 -15.19 6.53 27.42
N PRO A 2 -15.63 7.61 26.73
CA PRO A 2 -15.25 7.81 25.33
C PRO A 2 -13.73 7.98 25.29
N LYS A 3 -13.03 7.08 24.58
CA LYS A 3 -11.59 7.22 24.39
C LYS A 3 -11.38 8.55 23.66
N LYS A 4 -10.66 9.49 24.28
CA LYS A 4 -10.19 10.70 23.62
C LYS A 4 -9.45 10.26 22.37
N THR A 5 -10.00 10.53 21.19
CA THR A 5 -9.36 10.18 19.92
C THR A 5 -8.11 11.05 19.81
N ILE A 6 -6.94 10.44 20.02
CA ILE A 6 -5.66 11.12 19.85
C ILE A 6 -5.40 11.15 18.35
N SER A 7 -5.28 12.36 17.80
CA SER A 7 -4.91 12.54 16.41
C SER A 7 -3.40 12.41 16.22
N VAL A 8 -2.99 11.92 15.05
CA VAL A 8 -1.59 11.74 14.64
C VAL A 8 -0.85 13.07 14.57
N THR A 9 -1.54 14.17 14.25
CA THR A 9 -0.93 15.50 14.15
C THR A 9 -1.92 16.61 14.53
N ARG A 10 -1.41 17.84 14.66
CA ARG A 10 -2.24 19.03 14.92
C ARG A 10 -2.46 19.81 13.62
N PRO A 11 -3.60 20.52 13.46
CA PRO A 11 -3.88 21.34 12.27
C PRO A 11 -2.73 22.27 11.88
N TYR A 12 -2.19 23.01 12.86
CA TYR A 12 -1.07 23.93 12.63
C TYR A 12 0.19 23.24 12.08
N THR A 13 0.54 22.05 12.59
CA THR A 13 1.73 21.32 12.13
C THR A 13 1.55 20.87 10.69
N LEU A 14 0.35 20.38 10.35
CA LEU A 14 0.01 19.96 9.00
C LEU A 14 -0.03 21.14 8.03
N GLU A 15 -0.64 22.26 8.43
CA GLU A 15 -0.69 23.48 7.62
C GLU A 15 0.72 24.00 7.33
N LYS A 16 1.57 24.10 8.36
CA LYS A 16 2.96 24.54 8.22
C LYS A 16 3.73 23.65 7.23
N TYR A 17 3.54 22.34 7.29
CA TYR A 17 4.14 21.41 6.33
C TYR A 17 3.61 21.64 4.91
N MET A 18 2.29 21.74 4.73
CA MET A 18 1.70 21.98 3.41
C MET A 18 2.19 23.31 2.80
N LYS A 19 2.36 24.35 3.61
CA LYS A 19 2.90 25.65 3.17
C LYS A 19 4.34 25.61 2.67
N THR A 20 5.13 24.59 3.02
CA THR A 20 6.45 24.42 2.39
C THR A 20 6.35 23.85 0.98
N GLN A 21 5.19 23.29 0.61
CA GLN A 21 4.95 22.63 -0.68
C GLN A 21 4.04 23.46 -1.60
N THR A 22 3.31 24.44 -1.08
CA THR A 22 2.42 25.30 -1.87
C THR A 22 2.39 26.75 -1.38
N LYS A 23 2.21 27.68 -2.32
CA LYS A 23 1.97 29.11 -2.05
C LYS A 23 0.48 29.44 -1.84
N LEU A 24 -0.41 28.48 -2.07
CA LEU A 24 -1.86 28.67 -1.96
C LEU A 24 -2.30 28.82 -0.51
N LYS A 25 -3.45 29.48 -0.29
CA LYS A 25 -4.16 29.41 0.99
C LYS A 25 -4.74 28.02 1.18
N ILE A 26 -4.78 27.56 2.42
CA ILE A 26 -5.31 26.26 2.82
C ILE A 26 -6.46 26.57 3.77
N SER A 27 -7.64 26.02 3.51
CA SER A 27 -8.79 26.22 4.39
C SER A 27 -8.74 25.27 5.58
N ASP A 28 -9.35 25.69 6.69
CA ASP A 28 -9.41 24.89 7.91
C ASP A 28 -10.09 23.52 7.67
N ASN A 29 -11.17 23.48 6.88
CA ASN A 29 -11.85 22.23 6.52
C ASN A 29 -10.91 21.22 5.83
N VAL A 30 -10.02 21.67 4.95
CA VAL A 30 -9.05 20.77 4.28
C VAL A 30 -8.06 20.19 5.28
N LEU A 31 -7.67 20.98 6.29
CA LEU A 31 -6.78 20.50 7.35
C LEU A 31 -7.48 19.45 8.21
N GLU A 32 -8.74 19.67 8.58
CA GLU A 32 -9.55 18.72 9.36
C GLU A 32 -9.76 17.41 8.60
N ASP A 33 -10.18 17.48 7.33
CA ASP A 33 -10.42 16.30 6.50
C ASP A 33 -9.13 15.47 6.30
N LEU A 34 -8.00 16.15 6.06
CA LEU A 34 -6.72 15.48 5.91
C LEU A 34 -6.25 14.85 7.22
N ILE A 35 -6.46 15.51 8.36
CA ILE A 35 -6.18 14.93 9.68
C ILE A 35 -7.00 13.66 9.90
N HIS A 36 -8.31 13.71 9.65
CA HIS A 36 -9.17 12.54 9.78
C HIS A 36 -8.71 11.38 8.88
N THR A 37 -8.34 11.69 7.65
CA THR A 37 -7.82 10.70 6.70
C THR A 37 -6.50 10.08 7.21
N LEU A 38 -5.59 10.89 7.75
CA LEU A 38 -4.33 10.41 8.31
C LEU A 38 -4.55 9.55 9.55
N ASP A 39 -5.46 9.95 10.44
CA ASP A 39 -5.82 9.21 11.66
C ASP A 39 -6.38 7.83 11.31
N ASP A 40 -7.27 7.76 10.33
CA ASP A 40 -7.83 6.51 9.82
C ASP A 40 -6.78 5.62 9.17
N LEU A 41 -5.90 6.21 8.35
CA LEU A 41 -4.84 5.47 7.66
C LEU A 41 -3.85 4.86 8.67
N VAL A 42 -3.36 5.67 9.61
CA VAL A 42 -2.43 5.20 10.66
C VAL A 42 -3.11 4.15 11.54
N THR A 43 -4.40 4.30 11.85
CA THR A 43 -5.17 3.29 12.59
C THR A 43 -5.23 1.96 11.83
N LYS A 44 -5.51 1.99 10.52
CA LYS A 44 -5.55 0.78 9.68
C LYS A 44 -4.17 0.12 9.62
N ILE A 45 -3.12 0.90 9.35
CA ILE A 45 -1.74 0.41 9.28
C ILE A 45 -1.35 -0.26 10.59
N THR A 46 -1.60 0.39 11.72
CA THR A 46 -1.27 -0.14 13.05
C THR A 46 -1.96 -1.48 13.32
N LYS A 47 -3.27 -1.57 13.05
CA LYS A 47 -4.04 -2.81 13.25
C LYS A 47 -3.58 -3.95 12.32
N THR A 48 -3.22 -3.64 11.07
CA THR A 48 -2.71 -4.65 10.13
C THR A 48 -1.30 -5.11 10.53
N SER A 49 -0.46 -4.19 11.02
CA SER A 49 0.88 -4.50 11.52
C SER A 49 0.81 -5.39 12.75
N GLU A 50 -0.11 -5.11 13.67
CA GLU A 50 -0.39 -5.97 14.82
C GLU A 50 -0.80 -7.38 14.39
N LYS A 51 -1.66 -7.52 13.37
CA LYS A 51 -2.02 -8.84 12.82
C LYS A 51 -0.81 -9.60 12.28
N PHE A 52 0.11 -8.93 11.57
CA PHE A 52 1.32 -9.58 11.07
C PHE A 52 2.27 -10.02 12.19
N ALA A 53 2.51 -9.15 13.17
CA ALA A 53 3.29 -9.50 14.35
C ALA A 53 2.66 -10.68 15.12
N GLY A 54 1.33 -10.66 15.27
CA GLY A 54 0.56 -11.72 15.93
C GLY A 54 0.63 -13.07 15.22
N LYS A 55 0.64 -13.10 13.88
CA LYS A 55 0.86 -14.34 13.09
C LYS A 55 2.21 -14.99 13.39
N GLU A 56 3.22 -14.18 13.68
CA GLU A 56 4.55 -14.64 14.08
C GLU A 56 4.70 -14.80 15.60
N LYS A 57 3.59 -14.73 16.36
CA LYS A 57 3.54 -14.81 17.83
C LYS A 57 4.41 -13.76 18.54
N ARG A 58 4.70 -12.64 17.87
CA ARG A 58 5.48 -11.52 18.43
C ARG A 58 4.54 -10.53 19.14
N LYS A 59 5.05 -9.93 20.22
CA LYS A 59 4.36 -8.84 20.96
C LYS A 59 4.79 -7.43 20.52
N THR A 60 5.70 -7.35 19.56
CA THR A 60 6.29 -6.11 19.07
C THR A 60 6.11 -6.04 17.57
N ILE A 61 5.55 -4.92 17.09
CA ILE A 61 5.50 -4.58 15.67
C ILE A 61 6.92 -4.23 15.22
N MET A 62 7.39 -4.94 14.19
CA MET A 62 8.72 -4.74 13.60
C MET A 62 8.61 -3.99 12.27
N PRO A 63 9.71 -3.40 11.76
CA PRO A 63 9.70 -2.69 10.48
C PRO A 63 9.08 -3.49 9.32
N GLN A 64 9.37 -4.79 9.25
CA GLN A 64 8.79 -5.69 8.25
C GLN A 64 7.26 -5.81 8.30
N ASP A 65 6.64 -5.68 9.49
CA ASP A 65 5.19 -5.74 9.63
C ASP A 65 4.55 -4.45 9.13
N LEU A 66 5.21 -3.32 9.42
CA LEU A 66 4.82 -2.00 8.96
C LEU A 66 4.90 -1.93 7.43
N GLU A 67 6.01 -2.37 6.84
CA GLU A 67 6.20 -2.44 5.39
C GLU A 67 5.11 -3.27 4.72
N LYS A 68 4.85 -4.49 5.21
CA LYS A 68 3.77 -5.34 4.69
C LYS A 68 2.39 -4.70 4.83
N SER A 69 2.15 -3.97 5.92
CA SER A 69 0.86 -3.29 6.16
C SER A 69 0.65 -2.10 5.24
N ILE A 70 1.70 -1.30 5.03
CA ILE A 70 1.70 -0.21 4.08
C ILE A 70 1.45 -0.77 2.69
N GLU A 71 2.15 -1.85 2.32
CA GLU A 71 1.93 -2.54 1.05
C GLU A 71 0.49 -3.03 0.91
N GLU A 72 -0.07 -3.69 1.92
CA GLU A 72 -1.45 -4.22 1.87
C GLU A 72 -2.51 -3.10 1.77
N ILE A 73 -2.31 -1.98 2.47
CA ILE A 73 -3.31 -0.91 2.57
C ILE A 73 -3.19 0.10 1.42
N LEU A 74 -1.97 0.41 0.98
CA LEU A 74 -1.72 1.44 -0.05
C LEU A 74 -1.48 0.87 -1.44
N ARG A 75 -1.24 -0.44 -1.60
CA ARG A 75 -1.33 -1.02 -2.96
C ARG A 75 -2.77 -0.91 -3.44
N LYS A 76 -2.94 -0.27 -4.61
CA LYS A 76 -3.97 -0.70 -5.55
C LYS A 76 -3.84 -2.21 -5.68
N GLY A 77 -4.94 -2.96 -5.54
CA GLY A 77 -4.94 -4.42 -5.58
C GLY A 77 -4.22 -4.99 -6.81
N PRO A 78 -4.06 -6.32 -6.90
CA PRO A 78 -3.54 -6.93 -8.14
C PRO A 78 -4.28 -6.31 -9.32
N LEU A 79 -3.54 -5.80 -10.31
CA LEU A 79 -4.12 -5.20 -11.51
C LEU A 79 -5.16 -6.18 -12.04
N THR A 80 -6.38 -5.71 -12.28
CA THR A 80 -7.35 -6.52 -13.02
C THR A 80 -6.78 -6.82 -14.41
N VAL A 81 -7.31 -7.84 -15.08
CA VAL A 81 -6.91 -8.14 -16.46
C VAL A 81 -7.12 -6.91 -17.35
N ASP A 82 -8.19 -6.15 -17.14
CA ASP A 82 -8.50 -4.94 -17.89
C ASP A 82 -7.50 -3.80 -17.63
N GLU A 83 -7.10 -3.59 -16.36
CA GLU A 83 -6.06 -2.61 -16.02
C GLU A 83 -4.68 -3.02 -16.57
N LEU A 84 -4.40 -4.32 -16.66
CA LEU A 84 -3.19 -4.84 -17.29
C LEU A 84 -3.22 -4.56 -18.80
N LEU A 85 -4.36 -4.80 -19.47
CA LEU A 85 -4.52 -4.55 -20.91
C LEU A 85 -4.35 -3.06 -21.25
N GLN A 86 -4.91 -2.16 -20.45
CA GLN A 86 -4.71 -0.71 -20.62
C GLN A 86 -3.24 -0.29 -20.49
N LYS A 87 -2.45 -1.00 -19.67
CA LYS A 87 -1.01 -0.76 -19.53
C LYS A 87 -0.17 -1.42 -20.62
N ILE A 88 -0.73 -2.36 -21.36
CA ILE A 88 -0.10 -3.03 -22.51
C ILE A 88 -0.28 -2.20 -23.79
N GLU A 89 -1.39 -1.49 -23.92
CA GLU A 89 -1.73 -0.66 -25.09
C GLU A 89 -0.62 0.30 -25.58
N PRO A 90 0.11 1.02 -24.70
CA PRO A 90 1.16 1.94 -25.18
C PRO A 90 2.51 1.26 -25.48
N LEU A 91 2.65 -0.06 -25.31
CA LEU A 91 3.94 -0.74 -25.50
C LEU A 91 4.32 -0.84 -26.98
N THR A 92 5.62 -0.69 -27.26
CA THR A 92 6.17 -0.98 -28.58
C THR A 92 6.14 -2.48 -28.88
N ILE A 93 6.24 -2.87 -30.16
CA ILE A 93 6.27 -4.28 -30.59
C ILE A 93 7.39 -5.07 -29.87
N VAL A 94 8.54 -4.44 -29.65
CA VAL A 94 9.68 -5.07 -28.96
C VAL A 94 9.35 -5.34 -27.49
N GLU A 95 8.77 -4.36 -26.80
CA GLU A 95 8.38 -4.48 -25.40
C GLU A 95 7.24 -5.49 -25.22
N LEU A 96 6.26 -5.50 -26.13
CA LEU A 96 5.17 -6.47 -26.13
C LEU A 96 5.69 -7.91 -26.31
N SER A 97 6.65 -8.11 -27.21
CA SER A 97 7.30 -9.41 -27.43
C SER A 97 8.06 -9.90 -26.18
N GLN A 98 8.78 -9.00 -25.51
CA GLN A 98 9.46 -9.31 -24.25
C GLN A 98 8.47 -9.63 -23.13
N LEU A 99 7.36 -8.88 -23.05
CA LEU A 99 6.30 -9.11 -22.08
C LEU A 99 5.66 -10.49 -22.30
N ALA A 100 5.31 -10.84 -23.53
CA ALA A 100 4.72 -12.14 -23.87
C ALA A 100 5.63 -13.31 -23.45
N LYS A 101 6.95 -13.20 -23.67
CA LYS A 101 7.93 -14.20 -23.21
C LYS A 101 7.94 -14.34 -21.68
N LYS A 102 7.91 -13.23 -20.95
CA LYS A 102 7.88 -13.23 -19.49
C LYS A 102 6.58 -13.82 -18.94
N ILE A 103 5.43 -13.47 -19.52
CA ILE A 103 4.12 -14.02 -19.13
C ILE A 103 4.09 -15.54 -19.36
N LYS A 104 4.54 -16.01 -20.53
CA LYS A 104 4.61 -17.44 -20.83
C LYS A 104 5.48 -18.20 -19.82
N LYS A 105 6.69 -17.70 -19.57
CA LYS A 105 7.59 -18.29 -18.57
C LYS A 105 6.92 -18.38 -17.19
N ARG A 106 6.24 -17.31 -16.77
CA ARG A 106 5.55 -17.28 -15.47
C ARG A 106 4.37 -18.24 -15.41
N ALA A 107 3.59 -18.35 -16.48
CA ALA A 107 2.51 -19.33 -16.58
C ALA A 107 3.07 -20.76 -16.48
N ASP A 108 4.16 -21.06 -17.18
CA ASP A 108 4.83 -22.36 -17.13
C ASP A 108 5.36 -22.67 -15.71
N GLU A 109 5.85 -21.67 -14.97
CA GLU A 109 6.28 -21.83 -13.57
C GLU A 109 5.11 -22.14 -12.63
N LEU A 110 3.95 -21.50 -12.83
CA LEU A 110 2.76 -21.71 -12.00
C LEU A 110 2.06 -23.04 -12.31
N LEU A 111 2.16 -23.53 -13.55
CA LEU A 111 1.56 -24.78 -14.00
C LEU A 111 2.45 -26.01 -13.76
N LYS A 112 3.72 -25.84 -13.42
CA LYS A 112 4.57 -26.96 -13.00
C LYS A 112 4.12 -27.45 -11.63
N PRO A 113 3.67 -28.72 -11.48
CA PRO A 113 3.34 -29.26 -10.16
C PRO A 113 4.59 -29.21 -9.27
N SER A 114 4.37 -28.99 -7.98
CA SER A 114 5.37 -29.00 -6.90
C SER A 114 5.98 -30.39 -6.68
N GLN A 115 6.47 -31.03 -7.74
CA GLN A 115 7.26 -32.25 -7.67
C GLN A 115 8.70 -31.89 -7.39
N LYS A 116 9.05 -31.74 -6.10
CA LYS A 116 10.35 -32.07 -5.49
C LYS A 116 10.39 -31.55 -4.05
N ARG A 117 9.83 -32.33 -3.12
CA ARG A 117 10.25 -32.40 -1.72
C ARG A 117 9.68 -33.66 -1.06
N THR A 118 10.14 -34.81 -1.55
CA THR A 118 10.16 -36.07 -0.81
C THR A 118 11.31 -36.90 -1.39
N LYS A 119 12.49 -36.70 -0.80
CA LYS A 119 13.49 -37.74 -0.57
C LYS A 119 14.14 -37.41 0.77
#